data_AF-A0A0S8A3P9-F1
#
_entry.id   AF-A0A0S8A3P9-F1
#
_cell.length_a   1.000
_cell.length_b   1.000
_cell.length_c   1.000
_cell.angle_alpha   90.00
_cell.angle_beta   90.00
_cell.angle_gamma   90.00
#
_symmetry.space_group_name_H-M   'P 1'
#
loop_
_entity.id
_entity.type
_entity.pdbx_description
1 polymer ?
#
loop_
_entity_poly.entity_id
_entity_poly.type
_entity_poly.pdbx_seq_one_letter_code
_entity_poly.pdbx_strand_id
1 'polypeptide(L)'
;MRLISLAAGCWFLSTACGGGAQFGTVEFGELAVEGRVDADFLSLQLNQLDPRFEACYVKALRGNRSAQGTIALRLRGGGGHLRPEVSFNDTGSPDLAECVIEATSGLTIIERQGYEPWDFSGSWSVEFKIVRRDNS
;
A
#
# COMPACT_ATOMS: atom_id res chain seq x y z
N MET A 1 1.25 -42.80 -52.28
CA MET A 1 1.93 -41.49 -52.17
C MET A 1 1.79 -41.01 -50.74
N ARG A 2 2.83 -40.30 -50.27
CA ARG A 2 3.18 -40.08 -48.87
C ARG A 2 2.20 -39.17 -48.10
N LEU A 3 2.06 -39.50 -46.82
CA LEU A 3 1.58 -38.69 -45.70
C LEU A 3 2.31 -37.33 -45.63
N ILE A 4 1.68 -36.32 -45.00
CA ILE A 4 2.16 -35.64 -43.80
C ILE A 4 1.03 -34.76 -43.23
N SER A 5 0.49 -35.20 -42.09
CA SER A 5 -0.25 -34.36 -41.14
C SER A 5 0.67 -33.28 -40.58
N LEU A 6 0.27 -32.01 -40.65
CA LEU A 6 0.90 -30.95 -39.86
C LEU A 6 0.30 -30.96 -38.46
N ALA A 7 0.90 -31.77 -37.60
CA ALA A 7 0.89 -31.54 -36.16
C ALA A 7 1.85 -30.38 -35.86
N ALA A 8 1.31 -29.16 -35.76
CA ALA A 8 1.93 -28.09 -34.98
C ALA A 8 1.19 -28.13 -33.63
N GLY A 9 1.68 -28.88 -32.65
CA GLY A 9 2.91 -28.54 -31.94
C GLY A 9 2.57 -27.72 -30.71
N CYS A 10 1.60 -28.20 -29.93
CA CYS A 10 1.23 -27.68 -28.61
C CYS A 10 2.32 -28.13 -27.62
N TRP A 11 3.45 -27.44 -27.61
CA TRP A 11 4.60 -27.73 -26.75
C TRP A 11 5.12 -26.43 -26.14
N PHE A 12 4.49 -25.98 -25.04
CA PHE A 12 5.21 -25.64 -23.81
C PHE A 12 4.21 -25.64 -22.65
N LEU A 13 4.12 -26.82 -22.04
CA LEU A 13 3.59 -27.05 -20.71
C LEU A 13 4.37 -26.22 -19.67
N SER A 14 3.62 -25.68 -18.73
CA SER A 14 3.96 -25.68 -17.30
C SER A 14 5.14 -24.82 -16.82
N THR A 15 4.88 -23.54 -16.62
CA THR A 15 5.34 -22.87 -15.39
C THR A 15 4.17 -22.12 -14.77
N ALA A 16 3.49 -22.82 -13.84
CA ALA A 16 2.68 -22.26 -12.77
C ALA A 16 1.94 -20.94 -13.09
N CYS A 17 0.70 -21.06 -13.56
CA CYS A 17 -0.37 -20.32 -12.87
C CYS A 17 -0.40 -20.84 -11.42
N GLY A 18 0.62 -20.46 -10.63
CA GLY A 18 0.51 -20.50 -9.19
C GLY A 18 -0.67 -19.61 -8.92
N GLY A 19 -1.80 -20.21 -8.53
CA GLY A 19 -2.98 -19.48 -8.14
C GLY A 19 -2.51 -18.36 -7.25
N GLY A 20 -2.65 -17.13 -7.76
CA GLY A 20 -2.14 -15.95 -7.07
C GLY A 20 -2.69 -16.05 -5.67
N ALA A 21 -1.80 -16.28 -4.69
CA ALA A 21 -2.17 -16.04 -3.32
C ALA A 21 -2.73 -14.62 -3.35
N GLN A 22 -3.98 -14.45 -2.92
CA GLN A 22 -4.48 -13.10 -2.65
C GLN A 22 -3.56 -12.58 -1.55
N PHE A 23 -2.51 -11.88 -1.97
CA PHE A 23 -1.64 -11.17 -1.07
C PHE A 23 -2.55 -10.17 -0.35
N GLY A 24 -2.36 -10.10 0.96
CA GLY A 24 -3.38 -9.63 1.88
C GLY A 24 -4.02 -8.27 1.58
N THR A 25 -5.15 -7.96 2.22
CA THR A 25 -5.82 -6.67 2.04
C THR A 25 -5.09 -5.56 2.79
N VAL A 26 -5.14 -4.36 2.21
CA VAL A 26 -4.74 -3.11 2.83
C VAL A 26 -6.01 -2.32 3.13
N GLU A 27 -6.15 -1.82 4.36
CA GLU A 27 -7.30 -1.03 4.79
C GLU A 27 -6.81 0.25 5.46
N PHE A 28 -7.43 1.38 5.10
CA PHE A 28 -7.08 2.68 5.67
C PHE A 28 -7.95 2.99 6.89
N GLY A 29 -7.30 3.43 7.97
CA GLY A 29 -7.98 3.96 9.14
C GLY A 29 -8.45 5.40 8.96
N GLU A 30 -9.12 5.91 9.98
CA GLU A 30 -9.59 7.30 10.02
C GLU A 30 -8.41 8.28 10.03
N LEU A 31 -8.53 9.34 9.25
CA LEU A 31 -7.59 10.46 9.23
C LEU A 31 -8.09 11.52 10.22
N ALA A 32 -7.34 11.76 11.28
CA ALA A 32 -7.57 12.86 12.20
C ALA A 32 -6.50 13.94 11.98
N VAL A 33 -6.90 15.19 11.77
CA VAL A 33 -6.00 16.31 11.50
C VAL A 33 -6.33 17.53 12.33
N GLU A 34 -5.29 18.27 12.68
CA GLU A 34 -5.32 19.55 13.38
C GLU A 34 -4.49 20.56 12.58
N GLY A 35 -4.99 21.79 12.50
CA GLY A 35 -4.33 22.87 11.76
C GLY A 35 -5.02 23.17 10.43
N ARG A 36 -4.25 23.74 9.50
CA ARG A 36 -4.77 24.24 8.23
C ARG A 36 -4.59 23.20 7.13
N VAL A 37 -5.68 22.53 6.80
CA VAL A 37 -5.74 21.51 5.75
C VAL A 37 -7.18 21.26 5.33
N ASP A 38 -7.39 20.87 4.07
CA ASP A 38 -8.66 20.29 3.61
C ASP A 38 -8.60 18.77 3.87
N ALA A 39 -9.22 18.32 4.96
CA ALA A 39 -9.11 16.94 5.45
C ALA A 39 -9.66 15.92 4.44
N ASP A 40 -10.78 16.25 3.78
CA ASP A 40 -11.39 15.40 2.76
C ASP A 40 -10.47 15.28 1.54
N PHE A 41 -9.89 16.39 1.09
CA PHE A 41 -8.92 16.36 0.00
C PHE A 41 -7.65 15.59 0.38
N LEU A 42 -7.12 15.78 1.58
CA LEU A 42 -5.96 15.05 2.06
C LEU A 42 -6.24 13.54 2.10
N SER A 43 -7.41 13.12 2.61
CA SER A 43 -7.84 11.72 2.61
C SER A 43 -7.87 11.14 1.19
N LEU A 44 -8.42 11.88 0.22
CA LEU A 44 -8.42 11.47 -1.19
C LEU A 44 -7.00 11.33 -1.78
N GLN A 45 -6.06 12.17 -1.38
CA GLN A 45 -4.67 12.06 -1.81
C GLN A 45 -3.98 10.83 -1.17
N LEU A 46 -4.20 10.60 0.13
CA LEU A 46 -3.63 9.47 0.85
C LEU A 46 -4.14 8.12 0.33
N ASN A 47 -5.41 8.04 -0.07
CA ASN A 47 -5.98 6.83 -0.67
C ASN A 47 -5.32 6.44 -2.01
N GLN A 48 -4.62 7.36 -2.69
CA GLN A 48 -3.84 7.03 -3.89
C GLN A 48 -2.58 6.21 -3.57
N LEU A 49 -2.20 6.09 -2.29
CA LEU A 49 -1.08 5.27 -1.84
C LEU A 49 -1.41 3.78 -1.78
N ASP A 50 -2.68 3.39 -1.90
CA ASP A 50 -3.14 2.00 -1.83
C ASP A 50 -2.30 1.01 -2.66
N PRO A 51 -2.13 1.19 -3.98
CA PRO A 51 -1.30 0.27 -4.77
C PRO A 51 0.17 0.24 -4.34
N ARG A 52 0.69 1.33 -3.74
CA ARG A 52 2.06 1.36 -3.21
C ARG A 52 2.16 0.58 -1.90
N PHE A 53 1.16 0.69 -1.04
CA PHE A 53 1.11 -0.06 0.21
C PHE A 53 0.87 -1.55 -0.02
N GLU A 54 0.04 -1.92 -0.99
CA GLU A 54 -0.07 -3.31 -1.45
C GLU A 54 1.28 -3.85 -1.93
N ALA A 55 2.04 -3.07 -2.72
CA ALA A 55 3.37 -3.47 -3.16
C ALA A 55 4.37 -3.61 -1.99
N CYS A 56 4.35 -2.68 -1.03
CA CYS A 56 5.12 -2.79 0.21
C CYS A 56 4.77 -4.07 0.97
N TYR A 57 3.49 -4.39 1.06
CA TYR A 57 3.00 -5.55 1.77
C TYR A 57 3.42 -6.87 1.11
N VAL A 58 3.27 -6.97 -0.22
CA VAL A 58 3.75 -8.11 -1.01
C VAL A 58 5.25 -8.32 -0.80
N LYS A 59 6.04 -7.24 -0.77
CA LYS A 59 7.48 -7.32 -0.50
C LYS A 59 7.75 -7.84 0.91
N ALA A 60 7.06 -7.31 1.92
CA ALA A 60 7.22 -7.74 3.32
C ALA A 60 6.86 -9.23 3.51
N LEU A 61 5.79 -9.71 2.88
CA LEU A 61 5.35 -11.11 2.96
C LEU A 61 6.37 -12.12 2.41
N ARG A 62 7.30 -11.68 1.54
CA ARG A 62 8.39 -12.54 1.06
C ARG A 62 9.42 -12.82 2.15
N GLY A 63 9.69 -11.85 3.02
CA GLY A 63 10.63 -11.97 4.14
C GLY A 63 9.98 -12.46 5.44
N ASN A 64 8.74 -12.05 5.70
CA ASN A 64 7.95 -12.40 6.88
C ASN A 64 6.52 -12.76 6.46
N ARG A 65 6.24 -14.07 6.32
CA ARG A 65 4.92 -14.58 5.90
C ARG A 65 3.79 -14.33 6.90
N SER A 66 4.12 -13.88 8.11
CA SER A 66 3.19 -13.50 9.17
C SER A 66 3.11 -11.99 9.38
N ALA A 67 3.68 -11.18 8.48
CA ALA A 67 3.50 -9.74 8.54
C ALA A 67 2.01 -9.41 8.39
N GLN A 68 1.36 -8.96 9.46
CA GLN A 68 -0.04 -8.53 9.48
C GLN A 68 -0.25 -7.65 10.71
N GLY A 69 -1.16 -6.69 10.65
CA GLY A 69 -1.43 -5.75 11.74
C GLY A 69 -1.56 -4.33 11.24
N THR A 70 -1.35 -3.35 12.12
CA THR A 70 -1.52 -1.93 11.88
C THR A 70 -0.19 -1.18 11.97
N ILE A 71 0.00 -0.27 11.02
CA ILE A 71 1.01 0.79 11.09
C ILE A 71 0.25 2.10 11.29
N ALA A 72 0.46 2.76 12.44
CA ALA A 72 -0.07 4.10 12.69
C ALA A 72 1.01 5.15 12.47
N LEU A 73 0.67 6.17 11.69
CA LEU A 73 1.53 7.28 11.32
C LEU A 73 1.06 8.57 12.02
N ARG A 74 2.02 9.34 12.51
CA ARG A 74 1.86 10.79 12.70
C ARG A 74 2.26 11.47 11.40
N LEU A 75 1.45 12.40 10.94
CA LEU A 75 1.68 13.17 9.74
C LEU A 75 1.96 14.61 10.14
N ARG A 76 2.98 15.21 9.55
CA ARG A 76 3.11 16.67 9.48
C ARG A 76 3.14 17.07 8.02
N GLY A 77 2.33 18.04 7.63
CA GLY A 77 2.27 18.47 6.24
C GLY A 77 2.30 19.99 6.11
N GLY A 78 2.83 20.42 4.97
CA GLY A 78 2.92 21.82 4.59
C GLY A 78 3.96 22.06 3.50
N GLY A 79 3.76 23.12 2.72
CA GLY A 79 4.62 23.44 1.58
C GLY A 79 4.62 22.36 0.49
N GLY A 80 3.49 21.68 0.30
CA GLY A 80 3.32 20.60 -0.68
C GLY A 80 3.93 19.24 -0.31
N HIS A 81 4.42 19.09 0.92
CA HIS A 81 5.10 17.87 1.38
C HIS A 81 4.42 17.23 2.60
N LEU A 82 4.56 15.91 2.71
CA LEU A 82 4.21 15.13 3.90
C LEU A 82 5.46 14.58 4.57
N ARG A 83 5.49 14.66 5.91
CA ARG A 83 6.50 14.07 6.77
C ARG A 83 5.81 13.05 7.70
N PRO A 84 5.75 11.79 7.30
CA PRO A 84 5.22 10.72 8.13
C PRO A 84 6.25 10.27 9.18
N GLU A 85 5.76 9.89 10.36
CA GLU A 85 6.53 9.27 11.44
C GLU A 85 5.73 8.07 11.96
N VAL A 86 6.34 6.90 12.06
CA VAL A 86 5.67 5.72 12.64
C VAL A 86 5.52 5.91 14.14
N SER A 87 4.27 5.95 14.60
CA SER A 87 3.90 6.06 16.01
C SER A 87 3.55 4.71 16.63
N PHE A 88 3.13 3.75 15.81
CA PHE A 88 2.83 2.38 16.23
C PHE A 88 3.05 1.43 15.05
N ASN A 89 3.58 0.25 15.33
CA ASN A 89 3.72 -0.84 14.36
C ASN A 89 3.68 -2.18 15.09
N ASP A 90 2.62 -2.96 14.89
CA ASP A 90 2.51 -4.34 15.39
C ASP A 90 2.60 -5.39 14.27
N THR A 91 2.91 -4.97 13.03
CA THR A 91 3.00 -5.90 11.89
C THR A 91 4.12 -6.92 12.00
N GLY A 92 5.04 -6.74 12.96
CA GLY A 92 6.24 -7.55 13.09
C GLY A 92 7.21 -7.38 11.91
N SER A 93 7.03 -6.36 11.06
CA SER A 93 7.89 -6.07 9.91
C SER A 93 8.35 -4.60 9.93
N PRO A 94 9.60 -4.34 10.35
CA PRO A 94 10.21 -3.02 10.22
C PRO A 94 10.30 -2.55 8.76
N ASP A 95 10.66 -3.46 7.84
CA ASP A 95 10.76 -3.18 6.40
C ASP A 95 9.42 -2.71 5.78
N LEU A 96 8.30 -3.24 6.28
CA LEU A 96 6.97 -2.78 5.87
C LEU A 96 6.72 -1.34 6.31
N ALA A 97 7.08 -1.02 7.56
CA ALA A 97 6.97 0.34 8.12
C ALA A 97 7.84 1.34 7.35
N GLU A 98 9.08 0.97 7.03
CA GLU A 98 9.99 1.79 6.23
C GLU A 98 9.42 2.06 4.83
N CYS A 99 8.94 1.02 4.15
CA CYS A 99 8.32 1.18 2.83
C CYS A 99 7.07 2.08 2.86
N VAL A 100 6.23 1.96 3.90
CA VAL A 100 5.07 2.84 4.11
C VAL A 100 5.49 4.29 4.33
N ILE A 101 6.54 4.54 5.14
CA ILE A 101 7.12 5.87 5.35
C ILE A 101 7.61 6.45 4.01
N GLU A 102 8.38 5.69 3.23
CA GLU A 102 8.93 6.13 1.95
C GLU A 102 7.83 6.48 0.96
N ALA A 103 6.84 5.59 0.81
CA ALA A 103 5.71 5.79 -0.09
C ALA A 103 4.89 7.04 0.29
N THR A 104 4.65 7.25 1.59
CA THR A 104 3.91 8.41 2.10
C THR A 104 4.72 9.71 1.97
N SER A 105 6.02 9.68 2.26
CA SER A 105 6.92 10.83 2.10
C SER A 105 7.07 11.26 0.64
N GLY A 106 6.97 10.30 -0.29
CA GLY A 106 7.00 10.52 -1.72
C GLY A 106 5.68 11.02 -2.31
N LEU A 107 4.65 11.26 -1.50
CA LEU A 107 3.41 11.88 -1.95
C LEU A 107 3.57 13.40 -1.99
N THR A 108 3.55 13.97 -3.19
CA THR A 108 3.46 15.42 -3.37
C THR A 108 2.01 15.85 -3.18
N ILE A 109 1.75 16.75 -2.23
CA ILE A 109 0.42 17.33 -2.03
C ILE A 109 0.28 18.57 -2.89
N ILE A 110 -0.78 18.63 -3.69
CA ILE A 110 -1.19 19.85 -4.38
C ILE A 110 -2.11 20.64 -3.46
N GLU A 111 -1.58 21.70 -2.85
CA GLU A 111 -2.38 22.60 -2.02
C GLU A 111 -3.43 23.33 -2.89
N ARG A 112 -4.70 23.29 -2.49
CA ARG A 112 -5.77 23.97 -3.24
C ARG A 112 -5.54 25.48 -3.23
N GLN A 113 -5.59 26.08 -4.43
CA GLN A 113 -5.49 27.53 -4.58
C GLN A 113 -6.60 28.26 -3.81
N GLY A 114 -6.26 29.40 -3.21
CA GLY A 114 -7.20 30.23 -2.43
C GLY A 114 -7.12 30.05 -0.92
N TYR A 115 -6.27 29.14 -0.42
CA TYR A 115 -5.92 29.02 0.99
C TYR A 115 -4.49 29.50 1.23
N GLU A 116 -4.20 30.01 2.43
CA GLU A 116 -2.83 30.15 2.90
C GLU A 116 -2.13 28.78 2.90
N PRO A 117 -0.77 28.73 2.85
CA PRO A 117 -0.04 27.48 2.81
C PRO A 117 -0.50 26.52 3.88
N TRP A 118 -0.63 25.24 3.52
CA TRP A 118 -1.02 24.20 4.46
C TRP A 118 0.03 24.09 5.56
N ASP A 119 -0.44 23.91 6.79
CA ASP A 119 0.37 23.66 7.97
C ASP A 119 -0.48 22.89 8.97
N PHE A 120 -0.22 21.59 9.07
CA PHE A 120 -1.05 20.70 9.87
C PHE A 120 -0.24 19.56 10.48
N SER A 121 -0.79 19.02 11.55
CA SER A 121 -0.43 17.72 12.10
C SER A 121 -1.62 16.77 12.05
N GLY A 122 -1.38 15.48 11.96
CA GLY A 122 -2.45 14.50 11.99
C GLY A 122 -1.98 13.11 12.41
N SER A 123 -2.94 12.23 12.58
CA SER A 123 -2.75 10.81 12.76
C SER A 123 -3.54 10.04 11.72
N TRP A 124 -2.96 8.96 11.24
CA TRP A 124 -3.56 8.07 10.27
C TRP A 124 -3.04 6.66 10.50
N SER A 125 -3.76 5.64 10.06
CA SER A 125 -3.31 4.25 10.18
C SER A 125 -3.61 3.44 8.94
N VAL A 126 -2.82 2.40 8.75
CA VAL A 126 -2.98 1.44 7.66
C VAL A 126 -2.94 0.04 8.27
N GLU A 127 -3.96 -0.76 7.98
CA GLU A 127 -4.08 -2.14 8.43
C GLU A 127 -3.78 -3.10 7.27
N PHE A 128 -3.01 -4.16 7.56
CA PHE A 128 -2.55 -5.18 6.63
C PHE A 128 -3.06 -6.54 7.12
N LYS A 129 -3.92 -7.21 6.33
CA LYS A 129 -4.54 -8.48 6.73
C LYS A 129 -4.22 -9.58 5.74
N ILE A 130 -3.83 -10.76 6.21
CA ILE A 130 -3.66 -11.92 5.32
C ILE A 130 -5.04 -12.49 4.99
N VAL A 131 -5.41 -12.53 3.71
CA VAL A 131 -6.62 -13.25 3.28
C VAL A 131 -6.31 -14.74 3.28
N ARG A 132 -6.84 -15.47 4.26
CA ARG A 132 -6.82 -16.94 4.22
C ARG A 132 -7.96 -17.39 3.32
N ARG A 133 -7.66 -18.15 2.26
CA ARG A 133 -8.71 -18.95 1.61
C ARG A 133 -9.08 -20.06 2.56
N ASP A 134 -10.23 -19.92 3.21
CA ASP A 134 -10.89 -21.07 3.81
C ASP A 134 -11.38 -21.94 2.64
N ASN A 135 -10.74 -23.09 2.43
CA ASN A 135 -11.25 -24.11 1.51
C ASN A 135 -12.57 -24.64 2.08
N SER A 136 -13.68 -24.10 1.57
CA SER A 136 -15.02 -24.67 1.74
C SER A 136 -15.25 -25.77 0.71
#